data_AF-A0A509LG07-F1
#
_entry.id   AF-A0A509LG07-F1
#
_cell.length_a   1.000
_cell.length_b   1.000
_cell.length_c   1.000
_cell.angle_alpha   90.00
_cell.angle_beta   90.00
_cell.angle_gamma   90.00
#
_symmetry.space_group_name_H-M   'P 1'
#
loop_
_entity.id
_entity.type
_entity.pdbx_description
1 polymer ?
#
loop_
_entity_poly.entity_id
_entity_poly.type
_entity_poly.pdbx_seq_one_letter_code
_entity_poly.pdbx_strand_id
1 'polypeptide(L)'
;DGPMTKAMHAYTKKHHPDVKYRPNSYMQGWFTGMVYVKLAKMCSKAGLPITGENLKNMIPKVKDWDTGGLSGVVSFGKSNATGMGKVYKAENGKFVAASDWIQLDE
;
A
#
# COMPACT_ATOMS: atom_id res chain seq x y z
N ASP A 1 15.24 0.55 4.15
CA ASP A 1 14.25 0.62 3.06
C ASP A 1 13.78 -0.76 2.65
N GLY A 2 12.46 -0.98 2.70
CA GLY A 2 11.83 -2.18 2.17
C GLY A 2 11.85 -2.21 0.62
N PRO A 3 11.55 -3.37 0.01
CA PRO A 3 11.48 -3.52 -1.44
C PRO A 3 10.66 -2.44 -2.17
N MET A 4 9.51 -2.04 -1.65
CA MET A 4 8.67 -1.03 -2.33
C MET A 4 9.23 0.39 -2.23
N THR A 5 9.86 0.77 -1.13
CA THR A 5 10.56 2.05 -1.04
C THR A 5 11.66 2.14 -2.10
N LYS A 6 12.41 1.05 -2.31
CA LYS A 6 13.42 0.97 -3.39
C LYS A 6 12.79 1.10 -4.77
N ALA A 7 11.64 0.46 -5.02
CA ALA A 7 10.91 0.58 -6.27
C ALA A 7 10.44 2.02 -6.53
N MET A 8 9.88 2.71 -5.52
CA MET A 8 9.47 4.11 -5.62
C MET A 8 10.65 5.05 -5.89
N HIS A 9 11.81 4.82 -5.25
CA HIS A 9 13.04 5.58 -5.51
C HIS A 9 13.54 5.36 -6.93
N ALA A 10 13.56 4.11 -7.42
CA ALA A 10 13.98 3.80 -8.78
C ALA A 10 13.04 4.45 -9.82
N TYR A 11 11.73 4.38 -9.60
CA TYR A 11 10.73 5.03 -10.45
C TYR A 11 10.91 6.56 -10.47
N THR A 12 11.08 7.17 -9.30
CA THR A 12 11.30 8.62 -9.19
C THR A 12 12.60 9.03 -9.89
N LYS A 13 13.71 8.32 -9.66
CA LYS A 13 14.99 8.62 -10.33
C LYS A 13 14.89 8.54 -11.86
N LYS A 14 14.11 7.59 -12.38
CA LYS A 14 13.94 7.40 -13.83
C LYS A 14 13.04 8.46 -14.47
N HIS A 15 11.93 8.81 -13.82
CA HIS A 15 10.86 9.62 -14.43
C HIS A 15 10.79 11.07 -13.93
N HIS A 16 11.38 11.36 -12.78
CA HIS A 16 11.35 12.66 -12.10
C HIS A 16 12.68 12.91 -11.36
N PRO A 17 13.82 12.96 -12.08
CA PRO A 17 15.17 12.97 -11.48
C PRO A 17 15.47 14.21 -10.64
N ASP A 18 14.75 15.31 -10.86
CA ASP A 18 14.81 16.57 -10.13
C ASP A 18 14.08 16.52 -8.77
N VAL A 19 13.17 15.56 -8.58
CA VAL A 19 12.39 15.41 -7.35
C VAL A 19 13.23 14.74 -6.26
N LYS A 20 13.64 15.54 -5.26
CA LYS A 20 14.45 15.09 -4.12
C LYS A 20 13.64 14.55 -2.94
N TYR A 21 12.34 14.85 -2.89
CA TYR A 21 11.46 14.45 -1.80
C TYR A 21 10.07 14.07 -2.31
N ARG A 22 9.50 12.99 -1.75
CA ARG A 22 8.13 12.56 -2.01
C ARG A 22 7.33 12.63 -0.70
N PRO A 23 6.20 13.36 -0.66
CA PRO A 23 5.37 13.45 0.53
C PRO A 23 4.59 12.16 0.80
N ASN A 24 4.00 12.04 1.98
CA ASN A 24 3.18 10.88 2.35
C ASN A 24 2.01 10.62 1.38
N SER A 25 1.41 11.66 0.79
CA SER A 25 0.35 11.51 -0.21
C SER A 25 0.82 10.77 -1.48
N TYR A 26 2.10 10.88 -1.86
CA TYR A 26 2.67 10.07 -2.93
C TYR A 26 2.68 8.58 -2.57
N MET A 27 3.08 8.27 -1.33
CA MET A 27 3.07 6.88 -0.84
C MET A 27 1.65 6.31 -0.78
N GLN A 28 0.66 7.11 -0.38
CA GLN A 28 -0.76 6.73 -0.42
C GLN A 28 -1.23 6.45 -1.85
N GLY A 29 -0.92 7.32 -2.82
CA GLY A 29 -1.26 7.11 -4.23
C GLY A 29 -0.61 5.85 -4.81
N TRP A 30 0.66 5.61 -4.47
CA TRP A 30 1.37 4.39 -4.86
C TRP A 30 0.70 3.13 -4.30
N PHE A 31 0.37 3.13 -3.01
CA PHE A 31 -0.32 2.02 -2.37
C PHE A 31 -1.69 1.74 -2.99
N THR A 32 -2.49 2.78 -3.27
CA THR A 32 -3.77 2.65 -3.97
C THR A 32 -3.58 2.02 -5.36
N GLY A 33 -2.57 2.44 -6.12
CA GLY A 33 -2.21 1.80 -7.39
C GLY A 33 -1.88 0.31 -7.23
N MET A 34 -1.11 -0.05 -6.20
CA MET A 34 -0.80 -1.45 -5.90
C MET A 34 -2.06 -2.26 -5.59
N VAL A 35 -3.02 -1.71 -4.84
CA VAL A 35 -4.32 -2.37 -4.55
C VAL A 35 -5.04 -2.67 -5.87
N TYR A 36 -5.19 -1.69 -6.76
CA TYR A 36 -5.87 -1.91 -8.05
C TYR A 36 -5.19 -2.97 -8.90
N VAL A 37 -3.86 -2.97 -8.99
CA VAL A 37 -3.11 -3.98 -9.74
C VAL A 37 -3.33 -5.38 -9.15
N LYS A 38 -3.36 -5.52 -7.82
CA LYS A 38 -3.62 -6.80 -7.17
C LYS A 38 -5.03 -7.31 -7.46
N LEU A 39 -6.05 -6.45 -7.32
CA LEU A 39 -7.44 -6.82 -7.59
C LEU A 39 -7.64 -7.20 -9.07
N ALA A 40 -7.05 -6.45 -10.00
CA ALA A 40 -7.09 -6.78 -11.43
C ALA A 40 -6.46 -8.14 -11.74
N LYS A 41 -5.30 -8.45 -11.13
CA LYS A 41 -4.67 -9.77 -11.23
C LYS A 41 -5.55 -10.88 -10.64
N MET A 42 -6.25 -10.63 -9.54
CA MET A 42 -7.19 -11.59 -8.94
C MET A 42 -8.40 -11.85 -9.85
N CYS A 43 -8.98 -10.81 -10.47
CA CYS A 43 -10.03 -10.96 -11.49
C CYS A 43 -9.54 -11.78 -12.68
N SER A 44 -8.38 -11.43 -13.24
CA SER A 44 -7.78 -12.15 -14.36
C SER A 44 -7.54 -13.62 -14.04
N LYS A 45 -6.98 -13.94 -12.86
CA LYS A 45 -6.78 -15.33 -12.40
C LYS A 45 -8.09 -16.11 -12.24
N ALA A 46 -9.18 -15.43 -11.89
CA ALA A 46 -10.50 -16.03 -11.73
C ALA A 46 -11.31 -16.08 -13.05
N GLY A 47 -10.74 -15.66 -14.18
CA GLY A 47 -11.46 -15.59 -15.45
C GLY A 47 -12.56 -14.54 -15.50
N LEU A 48 -12.53 -13.54 -14.59
CA LEU A 48 -13.54 -12.49 -14.51
C LEU A 48 -13.11 -11.25 -15.32
N PRO A 49 -14.04 -10.60 -16.05
CA PRO A 49 -13.79 -9.29 -16.64
C PRO A 49 -13.36 -8.26 -15.59
N ILE A 50 -12.44 -7.37 -15.94
CA ILE A 50 -11.97 -6.31 -15.04
C ILE A 50 -13.00 -5.16 -15.06
N THR A 51 -14.03 -5.28 -14.23
CA THR A 51 -15.08 -4.27 -14.02
C THR A 51 -15.03 -3.72 -12.60
N GLY A 52 -15.61 -2.54 -12.37
CA GLY A 52 -15.67 -1.95 -11.02
C GLY A 52 -16.32 -2.88 -9.99
N GLU A 53 -17.39 -3.59 -10.38
CA GLU A 53 -18.07 -4.57 -9.53
C GLU A 53 -17.17 -5.77 -9.20
N ASN A 54 -16.51 -6.36 -10.20
CA ASN A 54 -15.63 -7.50 -9.97
C ASN A 54 -14.42 -7.12 -9.11
N LEU A 55 -13.86 -5.92 -9.30
CA LEU A 55 -12.79 -5.40 -8.46
C LEU A 55 -13.25 -5.21 -7.01
N LYS A 56 -14.42 -4.59 -6.79
CA LYS A 56 -15.04 -4.44 -5.47
C LYS A 56 -15.21 -5.80 -4.78
N ASN A 57 -15.72 -6.80 -5.51
CA ASN A 57 -15.95 -8.14 -4.97
C ASN A 57 -14.65 -8.92 -4.67
N MET A 58 -13.50 -8.47 -5.18
CA MET A 58 -12.19 -9.03 -4.85
C MET A 58 -11.56 -8.42 -3.59
N ILE A 59 -11.94 -7.20 -3.18
CA ILE A 59 -11.40 -6.52 -1.99
C ILE A 59 -11.41 -7.43 -0.74
N PRO A 60 -12.55 -8.01 -0.30
CA PRO A 60 -12.58 -8.81 0.93
C PRO A 60 -11.78 -10.13 0.83
N LYS A 61 -11.36 -10.53 -0.37
CA LYS A 61 -10.55 -11.74 -0.61
C LYS A 61 -9.05 -11.49 -0.48
N VAL A 62 -8.63 -10.24 -0.36
CA VAL A 62 -7.23 -9.91 -0.07
C VAL A 62 -6.97 -10.15 1.40
N LYS A 63 -6.17 -11.18 1.67
CA LYS A 63 -5.66 -11.54 3.00
C LYS A 63 -4.15 -11.67 2.96
N ASP A 64 -3.53 -11.37 4.09
CA ASP A 64 -2.10 -11.60 4.38
C ASP A 64 -1.15 -11.08 3.29
N TRP A 65 -1.50 -9.93 2.71
CA TRP A 65 -0.76 -9.39 1.58
C TRP A 65 0.47 -8.61 2.04
N ASP A 66 1.66 -9.16 1.75
CA ASP A 66 2.92 -8.43 1.87
C ASP A 66 3.04 -7.36 0.78
N THR A 67 3.10 -6.11 1.20
CA THR A 67 3.26 -4.93 0.35
C THR A 67 4.73 -4.56 0.14
N GLY A 68 5.67 -5.45 0.44
CA GLY A 68 7.11 -5.19 0.30
C GLY A 68 7.59 -4.09 1.23
N GLY A 69 7.03 -4.03 2.44
CA GLY A 69 7.39 -3.08 3.50
C GLY A 69 6.88 -1.65 3.30
N LEU A 70 5.93 -1.40 2.38
CA LEU A 70 5.27 -0.09 2.26
C LEU A 70 4.26 0.14 3.39
N SER A 71 3.56 -0.92 3.78
CA SER A 71 2.67 -1.00 4.94
C SER A 71 3.02 -2.24 5.75
N GLY A 72 2.26 -2.52 6.81
CA GLY A 72 2.24 -3.86 7.38
C GLY A 72 1.56 -4.85 6.43
N VAL A 73 1.39 -6.09 6.88
CA VAL A 73 0.66 -7.14 6.15
C VAL A 73 -0.81 -6.74 6.00
N VAL A 74 -1.29 -6.62 4.75
CA VAL A 74 -2.62 -6.08 4.45
C VAL A 74 -3.66 -7.20 4.31
N SER A 75 -4.71 -7.08 5.11
CA SER A 75 -5.97 -7.79 4.95
C SER A 75 -7.09 -6.76 4.92
N PHE A 76 -8.00 -6.85 3.94
CA PHE A 76 -9.25 -6.07 4.02
C PHE A 76 -10.24 -6.88 4.85
N GLY A 77 -10.69 -6.32 5.97
CA GLY A 77 -11.56 -6.97 6.96
C GLY A 77 -13.01 -7.04 6.50
N LYS A 78 -13.94 -6.72 7.40
CA LYS A 78 -15.37 -6.54 7.09
C LYS A 78 -15.64 -5.21 6.38
N SER A 79 -14.66 -4.31 6.40
CA SER A 79 -14.71 -2.98 5.80
C SER A 79 -13.69 -2.85 4.67
N ASN A 80 -13.72 -1.72 3.95
CA ASN A 80 -12.66 -1.35 3.00
C ASN A 80 -11.42 -0.76 3.70
N ALA A 81 -11.40 -0.71 5.04
CA ALA A 81 -10.24 -0.32 5.79
C ALA A 81 -9.29 -1.51 5.96
N THR A 82 -7.99 -1.20 6.06
CA THR A 82 -6.96 -2.19 6.38
C THR A 82 -6.82 -2.40 7.89
N GLY A 83 -7.48 -1.58 8.71
CA GLY A 83 -7.44 -1.68 10.17
C GLY A 83 -6.04 -1.54 10.76
N MET A 84 -5.08 -0.92 10.07
CA MET A 84 -3.68 -0.91 10.50
C MET A 84 -3.02 0.45 10.45
N GLY A 85 -2.11 0.69 11.39
CA GLY A 85 -1.38 1.94 11.49
C GLY A 85 -0.04 1.80 12.21
N LYS A 86 0.76 2.86 12.17
CA LYS A 86 2.01 2.97 12.90
C LYS A 86 2.14 4.39 13.43
N VAL A 87 2.56 4.54 14.68
CA VAL A 87 2.76 5.85 15.29
C VAL A 87 4.15 6.36 14.94
N TYR A 88 4.22 7.62 14.54
CA TYR A 88 5.47 8.32 14.26
C TYR A 88 5.59 9.54 15.16
N LYS A 89 6.81 9.82 15.62
CA LYS A 89 7.17 11.05 16.32
C LYS A 89 8.08 11.89 15.43
N ALA A 90 7.99 13.21 15.55
CA ALA A 90 8.89 14.13 14.87
C ALA A 90 10.17 14.29 15.71
N GLU A 91 11.32 13.95 15.14
CA GLU A 91 12.64 14.14 15.76
C GLU A 91 13.63 14.65 14.71
N ASN A 92 14.34 15.74 15.03
CA ASN A 92 15.35 16.36 14.15
C ASN A 92 14.84 16.61 12.71
N GLY A 93 13.60 17.09 12.58
CA GLY A 93 12.97 17.37 11.28
C GLY A 93 12.57 16.13 10.47
N LYS A 94 12.56 14.94 11.08
CA LYS A 94 12.19 13.68 10.43
C LYS A 94 11.11 12.97 11.24
N PHE A 95 10.26 12.20 10.56
CA PHE A 95 9.35 11.27 11.22
C PHE A 95 10.08 9.96 11.48
N VAL A 96 10.19 9.58 12.75
CA VAL A 96 10.76 8.30 13.19
C VAL A 96 9.66 7.45 13.82
N ALA A 97 9.71 6.14 13.59
CA ALA A 97 8.71 5.23 14.14
C ALA A 97 8.78 5.24 15.67
N ALA A 98 7.64 5.40 16.33
CA ALA A 98 7.47 5.34 17.78
C ALA A 98 6.71 4.08 18.23
N SER A 99 6.25 3.26 17.28
CA SER A 99 5.60 1.97 17.53
C SER A 99 5.93 0.96 16.44
N ASP A 100 5.66 -0.30 16.73
CA ASP A 100 5.47 -1.32 15.70
C ASP A 100 4.15 -1.10 14.95
N TRP A 101 3.85 -1.98 13.98
CA TRP A 101 2.55 -1.99 13.33
C TRP A 101 1.46 -2.36 14.35
N ILE A 102 0.44 -1.50 14.44
CA ILE A 102 -0.76 -1.71 15.23
C ILE A 102 -1.84 -2.21 14.28
N GLN A 103 -2.48 -3.31 14.63
CA GLN A 103 -3.61 -3.87 13.91
C GLN A 103 -4.83 -3.84 14.82
N LEU A 104 -5.95 -3.35 14.29
CA LEU A 104 -7.23 -3.35 14.96
C LEU A 104 -7.94 -4.68 14.71
N ASP A 105 -8.62 -5.18 15.73
CA ASP A 105 -9.52 -6.32 15.60
C ASP A 105 -10.81 -5.84 14.89
N GLU A 106 -10.94 -6.12 13.59
CA GLU A 106 -12.15 -5.84 12.77
C GLU A 106 -12.98 -7.10 12.47
#